data_AF-A0A1Y3CYD4-F1
#
_entry.id   AF-A0A1Y3CYD4-F1
#
_cell.length_a   1.000
_cell.length_b   1.000
_cell.length_c   1.000
_cell.angle_alpha   90.00
_cell.angle_beta   90.00
_cell.angle_gamma   90.00
#
_symmetry.space_group_name_H-M   'P 1'
#
loop_
_entity.id
_entity.type
_entity.pdbx_description
1 polymer ?
#
loop_
_entity_poly.entity_id
_entity_poly.type
_entity_poly.pdbx_seq_one_letter_code
_entity_poly.pdbx_strand_id
1 'polypeptide(L)'
;MAIPQHTIDQILDRTDIVDLIGQRVKLKKTGRTYSGCCPFHQEKSPSFHVYRDKQYFHCFGCQANGNAIRFLMDIDGRNFIDVMKDLSSRTGIELPKDNNDSNKIKYKREAVKPAPTAPVQEKPKGSPDQTVNAAPVAHFDPFAEFQAQETEYYGDPFASFEQMPMQETAQDGNLFDLLENIAQYYQRQLPQSASAQQYFKQRGLSAETIDYWRLGYAPEDWQHLEKAFPQDLEGLKLLGLIRTSDNGRDFDLLRDRVIFPIRDAKGRVVGFGGRALNDEIKPKYINSPDSEVFHKNQLLYGLYEGRKQKAQDWLMVEGYMDVIALQQYGIAGAVATLGTASNTEHLNILFKQNNRITIAFDGDAAGQKAARRTLEIALPLLNDGRELKFFVLPNDHDPDSLIRREGLESFHRLLQQAPLLSEFVFAHLTQNHNSTSPEGKSQVMGELKQLTELLPKHGSYRYLLQQYFREKLGYSRKWQPQVNNDASLSFSTKIDAEEYVIAILMNHPYLYIHFEPLRALISHDQLLFKILNIFNIIFDDLPDDIELSQYYVLGACAAYHHDLQHILLQANISDYTSSPEQADKLAEDFSTKLQYQCLQQKLKSKKFSSIAEMRNLKQKIYEIDKKRSLTLLEE
;
A
#
# COMPACT_ATOMS: atom_id res chain seq x y z
N MET A 1 -19.74 -28.41 14.34
CA MET A 1 -18.52 -27.90 13.66
C MET A 1 -18.94 -26.79 12.72
N ALA A 2 -18.68 -25.53 13.07
CA ALA A 2 -18.92 -24.41 12.16
C ALA A 2 -17.70 -24.29 11.25
N ILE A 3 -17.88 -24.46 9.94
CA ILE A 3 -16.82 -24.23 8.95
C ILE A 3 -16.89 -22.74 8.60
N PRO A 4 -15.83 -21.95 8.86
CA PRO A 4 -15.87 -20.52 8.60
C PRO A 4 -16.17 -20.19 7.14
N GLN A 5 -16.97 -19.14 6.87
CA GLN A 5 -17.37 -18.74 5.52
C GLN A 5 -16.17 -18.57 4.57
N HIS A 6 -15.08 -17.94 5.03
CA HIS A 6 -13.87 -17.79 4.21
C HIS A 6 -13.24 -19.12 3.78
N THR A 7 -13.34 -20.19 4.59
CA THR A 7 -12.83 -21.52 4.23
C THR A 7 -13.71 -22.13 3.14
N ILE A 8 -15.02 -21.90 3.21
CA ILE A 8 -15.99 -22.27 2.17
C ILE A 8 -15.65 -21.56 0.87
N ASP A 9 -15.44 -20.24 0.92
CA ASP A 9 -15.12 -19.42 -0.24
C ASP A 9 -13.79 -19.83 -0.88
N GLN A 10 -12.74 -20.08 -0.08
CA GLN A 10 -11.45 -20.57 -0.57
C GLN A 10 -11.57 -21.93 -1.28
N ILE A 11 -12.39 -22.83 -0.75
CA ILE A 11 -12.64 -24.14 -1.35
C ILE A 11 -13.40 -23.98 -2.67
N LEU A 12 -14.40 -23.09 -2.72
CA LEU A 12 -15.15 -22.80 -3.94
C LEU A 12 -14.27 -22.15 -5.02
N ASP A 13 -13.45 -21.16 -4.67
CA ASP A 13 -12.52 -20.48 -5.60
C ASP A 13 -11.52 -21.45 -6.24
N ARG A 14 -11.11 -22.48 -5.51
CA ARG A 14 -10.14 -23.48 -5.98
C ARG A 14 -10.78 -24.68 -6.67
N THR A 15 -12.10 -24.77 -6.65
CA THR A 15 -12.87 -25.85 -7.28
C THR A 15 -13.32 -25.39 -8.65
N ASP A 16 -13.02 -26.14 -9.73
CA ASP A 16 -13.66 -25.89 -11.03
C ASP A 16 -15.01 -26.62 -11.09
N ILE A 17 -16.10 -25.87 -11.03
CA ILE A 17 -17.46 -26.41 -11.08
C ILE A 17 -17.74 -27.23 -12.36
N VAL A 18 -17.13 -26.88 -13.50
CA VAL A 18 -17.35 -27.59 -14.77
C VAL A 18 -16.72 -28.98 -14.69
N ASP A 19 -15.51 -29.07 -14.15
CA ASP A 19 -14.80 -30.34 -14.01
C ASP A 19 -15.49 -31.24 -12.97
N LEU A 20 -15.97 -30.64 -11.88
CA LEU A 20 -16.70 -31.34 -10.83
C LEU A 20 -18.03 -31.90 -11.33
N ILE A 21 -18.83 -31.11 -12.05
CA ILE A 21 -20.11 -31.56 -12.61
C ILE A 21 -19.86 -32.54 -13.77
N GLY A 22 -18.83 -32.29 -14.59
CA GLY A 22 -18.46 -33.12 -15.73
C GLY A 22 -18.12 -34.58 -15.37
N GLN A 23 -17.78 -34.86 -14.11
CA GLN A 23 -17.59 -36.22 -13.60
C GLN A 23 -18.90 -37.04 -13.56
N ARG A 24 -20.06 -36.37 -13.43
CA ARG A 24 -21.38 -37.02 -13.29
C ARG A 24 -22.29 -36.77 -14.49
N VAL A 25 -22.14 -35.63 -15.16
CA VAL A 25 -23.00 -35.21 -16.26
C VAL A 25 -22.17 -35.00 -17.52
N LYS A 26 -22.61 -35.56 -18.65
CA LYS A 26 -21.98 -35.28 -19.95
C LYS A 26 -22.30 -33.85 -20.37
N LEU A 27 -21.35 -32.95 -20.17
CA LEU A 27 -21.44 -31.55 -20.58
C LEU A 27 -20.83 -31.35 -21.97
N LYS A 28 -21.53 -30.61 -22.83
CA LYS A 28 -21.04 -30.14 -24.12
C LYS A 28 -20.81 -28.63 -24.04
N LYS A 29 -19.66 -28.16 -24.54
CA LYS A 29 -19.35 -26.74 -24.59
C LYS A 29 -20.25 -26.04 -25.64
N THR A 30 -20.96 -25.00 -25.22
CA THR A 30 -21.87 -24.21 -26.04
C THR A 30 -21.52 -22.74 -25.84
N GLY A 31 -20.66 -22.20 -26.71
CA GLY A 31 -20.13 -20.84 -26.56
C GLY A 31 -19.20 -20.70 -25.34
N ARG A 32 -19.54 -19.78 -24.42
CA ARG A 32 -18.82 -19.55 -23.16
C ARG A 32 -19.30 -20.42 -22.00
N THR A 33 -20.39 -21.17 -22.18
CA THR A 33 -21.00 -22.01 -21.14
C THR A 33 -20.92 -23.48 -21.51
N TYR A 34 -21.29 -24.34 -20.56
CA TYR A 34 -21.38 -25.78 -20.74
C TYR A 34 -22.83 -26.22 -20.53
N SER A 35 -23.37 -27.03 -21.44
CA SER A 35 -24.76 -27.47 -21.41
C SER A 35 -24.88 -29.00 -21.45
N GLY A 36 -25.86 -29.57 -20.74
CA GLY A 36 -26.15 -31.01 -20.73
C GLY A 36 -27.57 -31.31 -20.26
N CYS A 37 -27.93 -32.59 -20.17
CA CYS A 37 -29.18 -33.00 -19.51
C CYS A 37 -29.04 -32.87 -17.99
N CYS A 38 -30.09 -32.38 -17.34
CA CYS A 38 -30.12 -32.21 -15.90
C CYS A 38 -30.03 -33.55 -15.15
N PRO A 39 -29.22 -33.66 -14.09
CA PRO A 39 -29.18 -34.85 -13.25
C PRO A 39 -30.32 -34.91 -12.21
N PHE A 40 -31.02 -33.79 -11.95
CA PHE A 40 -32.04 -33.68 -10.90
C PHE A 40 -33.46 -33.99 -11.38
N HIS A 41 -33.68 -34.04 -12.69
CA HIS A 41 -34.96 -34.41 -13.26
C HIS A 41 -34.75 -35.07 -14.63
N GLN A 42 -35.71 -35.88 -15.06
CA GLN A 42 -35.56 -36.66 -16.28
C GLN A 42 -36.02 -35.86 -17.51
N GLU A 43 -35.07 -35.48 -18.37
CA GLU A 43 -35.33 -34.76 -19.62
C GLU A 43 -34.56 -35.35 -20.80
N LYS A 44 -35.08 -35.17 -22.02
CA LYS A 44 -34.44 -35.61 -23.26
C LYS A 44 -33.66 -34.49 -23.96
N SER A 45 -34.02 -33.24 -23.70
CA SER A 45 -33.34 -32.05 -24.22
C SER A 45 -32.43 -31.43 -23.15
N PRO A 46 -31.25 -30.93 -23.50
CA PRO A 46 -30.33 -30.33 -22.52
C PRO A 46 -30.86 -28.97 -22.01
N SER A 47 -31.31 -28.90 -20.75
CA SER A 47 -31.68 -27.63 -20.10
C SER A 47 -30.71 -27.19 -18.99
N PHE A 48 -29.74 -28.03 -18.65
CA PHE A 48 -28.77 -27.78 -17.59
C PHE A 48 -27.56 -27.00 -18.08
N HIS A 49 -27.34 -25.80 -17.51
CA HIS A 49 -26.27 -24.89 -17.90
C HIS A 49 -25.28 -24.65 -16.76
N VAL A 50 -23.99 -24.67 -17.07
CA VAL A 50 -22.89 -24.44 -16.13
C VAL A 50 -22.02 -23.28 -16.63
N TYR A 51 -21.77 -22.33 -15.74
CA TYR A 51 -21.01 -21.12 -15.99
C TYR A 51 -19.68 -21.20 -15.25
N ARG A 52 -18.58 -21.47 -15.97
CA ARG A 52 -17.24 -21.57 -15.39
C ARG A 52 -16.80 -20.27 -14.72
N ASP A 53 -17.00 -19.13 -15.39
CA ASP A 53 -16.55 -17.82 -14.89
C ASP A 53 -17.28 -17.38 -13.61
N LYS A 54 -18.53 -17.83 -13.42
CA LYS A 54 -19.36 -17.50 -12.26
C LYS A 54 -19.39 -18.59 -11.19
N GLN A 55 -18.71 -19.72 -11.42
CA GLN A 55 -18.74 -20.92 -10.55
C GLN A 55 -20.16 -21.34 -10.14
N TYR A 56 -21.09 -21.34 -11.10
CA TYR A 56 -22.53 -21.49 -10.86
C TYR A 56 -23.19 -22.38 -11.91
N PHE A 57 -24.23 -23.13 -11.51
CA PHE A 57 -25.09 -23.89 -12.41
C PHE A 57 -26.56 -23.46 -12.30
N HIS A 58 -27.30 -23.62 -13.39
CA HIS A 58 -28.73 -23.38 -13.45
C HIS A 58 -29.40 -24.36 -14.43
N CYS A 59 -30.49 -24.98 -13.99
CA CYS A 59 -31.34 -25.82 -14.83
C CYS A 59 -32.60 -25.04 -15.22
N PHE A 60 -32.84 -24.83 -16.52
CA PHE A 60 -34.06 -24.15 -16.97
C PHE A 60 -35.32 -25.03 -16.95
N GLY A 61 -35.18 -26.37 -16.87
CA GLY A 61 -36.30 -27.29 -16.75
C GLY A 61 -36.86 -27.34 -15.32
N CYS A 62 -36.04 -27.70 -14.34
CA CYS A 62 -36.48 -27.89 -12.94
C CYS A 62 -36.12 -26.74 -11.99
N GLN A 63 -35.55 -25.64 -12.48
CA GLN A 63 -35.12 -24.47 -11.69
C GLN A 63 -34.01 -24.75 -10.64
N ALA A 64 -33.48 -25.98 -10.57
CA ALA A 64 -32.36 -26.31 -9.70
C ALA A 64 -31.14 -25.47 -10.05
N ASN A 65 -30.54 -24.86 -9.03
CA ASN A 65 -29.43 -23.94 -9.21
C ASN A 65 -28.53 -23.88 -7.98
N GLY A 66 -27.29 -23.41 -8.15
CA GLY A 66 -26.35 -23.26 -7.04
C GLY A 66 -24.89 -23.34 -7.45
N ASN A 67 -24.02 -23.47 -6.45
CA ASN A 67 -22.58 -23.65 -6.61
C ASN A 67 -22.18 -25.13 -6.50
N ALA A 68 -20.87 -25.41 -6.53
CA ALA A 68 -20.33 -26.77 -6.43
C ALA A 68 -20.78 -27.53 -5.16
N ILE A 69 -20.90 -26.84 -4.02
CA ILE A 69 -21.35 -27.44 -2.76
C ILE A 69 -22.81 -27.87 -2.88
N ARG A 70 -23.68 -26.96 -3.33
CA ARG A 70 -25.11 -27.24 -3.49
C ARG A 70 -25.34 -28.40 -4.45
N PHE A 71 -24.59 -28.44 -5.56
CA PHE A 71 -24.65 -29.54 -6.51
C PHE A 71 -24.36 -30.90 -5.85
N LEU A 72 -23.28 -31.00 -5.08
CA LEU A 72 -22.89 -32.25 -4.40
C LEU A 72 -23.87 -32.66 -3.30
N MET A 73 -24.44 -31.69 -2.58
CA MET A 73 -25.47 -31.96 -1.57
C MET A 73 -26.73 -32.52 -2.23
N ASP A 74 -27.19 -31.89 -3.31
CA ASP A 74 -28.46 -32.26 -3.96
C ASP A 74 -28.34 -33.55 -4.78
N ILE A 75 -27.18 -33.84 -5.41
CA ILE A 75 -27.02 -35.02 -6.28
C ILE A 75 -26.71 -36.30 -5.51
N ASP A 76 -25.91 -36.22 -4.44
CA ASP A 76 -25.47 -37.38 -3.66
C ASP A 76 -26.22 -37.48 -2.31
N GLY A 77 -27.12 -36.55 -1.99
CA GLY A 77 -27.82 -36.49 -0.70
C GLY A 77 -26.88 -36.31 0.49
N ARG A 78 -25.69 -35.71 0.27
CA ARG A 78 -24.62 -35.64 1.28
C ARG A 78 -24.80 -34.46 2.22
N ASN A 79 -24.45 -34.66 3.49
CA ASN A 79 -24.41 -33.60 4.49
C ASN A 79 -23.31 -32.58 4.13
N PHE A 80 -23.55 -31.30 4.43
CA PHE A 80 -22.64 -30.19 4.19
C PHE A 80 -21.21 -30.47 4.70
N ILE A 81 -21.05 -31.04 5.90
CA ILE A 81 -19.73 -31.34 6.46
C ILE A 81 -18.96 -32.37 5.62
N ASP A 82 -19.64 -33.38 5.09
CA ASP A 82 -19.00 -34.43 4.29
C ASP A 82 -18.61 -33.90 2.90
N VAL A 83 -19.46 -33.06 2.31
CA VAL A 83 -19.15 -32.34 1.07
C VAL A 83 -17.94 -31.44 1.26
N MET A 84 -17.87 -30.71 2.38
CA MET A 84 -16.73 -29.85 2.69
C MET A 84 -15.44 -30.64 2.90
N LYS A 85 -15.48 -31.83 3.52
CA LYS A 85 -14.30 -32.71 3.67
C LYS A 85 -13.80 -33.25 2.32
N ASP A 86 -14.72 -33.65 1.44
CA ASP A 86 -14.38 -34.13 0.08
C ASP A 86 -13.74 -33.00 -0.74
N LEU A 87 -14.36 -31.82 -0.77
CA LEU A 87 -13.82 -30.66 -1.48
C LEU A 87 -12.51 -30.15 -0.89
N SER A 88 -12.37 -30.14 0.43
CA SER A 88 -11.12 -29.82 1.15
C SER A 88 -9.98 -30.75 0.74
N SER A 89 -10.25 -32.06 0.68
CA SER A 89 -9.26 -33.08 0.29
C SER A 89 -8.80 -32.92 -1.16
N ARG A 90 -9.71 -32.50 -2.06
CA ARG A 90 -9.39 -32.26 -3.48
C ARG A 90 -8.62 -30.96 -3.71
N THR A 91 -8.92 -29.93 -2.92
CA THR A 91 -8.31 -28.59 -3.07
C THR A 91 -7.03 -28.43 -2.24
N GLY A 92 -6.75 -29.33 -1.30
CA GLY A 92 -5.62 -29.26 -0.38
C GLY A 92 -5.79 -28.21 0.72
N ILE A 93 -7.00 -27.69 0.93
CA ILE A 93 -7.31 -26.69 1.96
C ILE A 93 -7.71 -27.41 3.23
N GLU A 94 -6.92 -27.34 4.30
CA GLU A 94 -7.25 -28.01 5.57
C GLU A 94 -8.50 -27.41 6.24
N LEU A 95 -9.46 -28.27 6.59
CA LEU A 95 -10.56 -27.87 7.47
C LEU A 95 -10.05 -27.68 8.91
N PRO A 96 -10.64 -26.74 9.69
CA PRO A 96 -10.26 -26.55 11.08
C PRO A 96 -10.34 -27.87 11.86
N LYS A 97 -9.25 -28.31 12.48
CA LYS A 97 -9.29 -29.45 13.42
C LYS A 97 -9.91 -28.97 14.73
N ASP A 98 -10.74 -29.80 15.36
CA ASP A 98 -11.19 -29.58 16.74
C ASP A 98 -9.95 -29.62 17.64
N ASN A 99 -9.42 -28.44 17.98
CA ASN A 99 -8.20 -28.28 18.76
C ASN A 99 -8.51 -27.37 19.96
N ASN A 100 -7.90 -27.65 21.11
CA ASN A 100 -8.14 -27.00 22.42
C ASN A 100 -8.10 -25.45 22.41
N ASP A 101 -7.55 -24.80 21.38
CA ASP A 101 -7.60 -23.35 21.15
C ASP A 101 -9.00 -22.81 20.82
N SER A 102 -9.93 -23.66 20.37
CA SER A 102 -11.28 -23.23 20.01
C SER A 102 -12.08 -22.66 21.17
N ASN A 103 -11.73 -22.99 22.42
CA ASN A 103 -12.41 -22.45 23.60
C ASN A 103 -12.03 -21.00 23.90
N LYS A 104 -10.83 -20.55 23.53
CA LYS A 104 -10.40 -19.16 23.79
C LYS A 104 -11.03 -18.14 22.84
N ILE A 105 -11.46 -18.61 21.67
CA ILE A 105 -12.10 -17.80 20.62
C ILE A 105 -13.62 -17.75 20.82
N LYS A 106 -14.16 -18.58 21.71
CA LYS A 106 -15.59 -18.59 22.05
C LYS A 106 -15.88 -17.70 23.25
N TYR A 107 -17.07 -17.12 23.28
CA TYR A 107 -17.59 -16.36 24.42
C TYR A 107 -19.08 -16.65 24.59
N LYS A 108 -19.66 -16.36 25.75
CA LYS A 108 -21.09 -16.59 25.97
C LYS A 108 -21.88 -15.40 25.44
N ARG A 109 -22.87 -15.69 24.59
CA ARG A 109 -23.82 -14.66 24.16
C ARG A 109 -24.87 -14.46 25.25
N GLU A 110 -25.26 -13.21 25.47
CA GLU A 110 -26.40 -12.92 26.34
C GLU A 110 -27.69 -13.44 25.71
N ALA A 111 -28.56 -14.02 26.56
CA ALA A 111 -29.87 -14.49 26.11
C ALA A 111 -30.71 -13.30 25.64
N VAL A 112 -31.45 -13.50 24.55
CA VAL A 112 -32.38 -12.48 24.02
C VAL A 112 -33.41 -12.18 25.12
N LYS A 113 -33.38 -10.97 25.70
CA LYS A 113 -34.47 -10.54 26.57
C LYS A 113 -35.72 -10.44 25.68
N PRO A 114 -36.83 -11.14 25.99
CA PRO A 114 -38.06 -10.97 25.25
C PRO A 114 -38.44 -9.49 25.29
N ALA A 115 -38.74 -8.90 24.14
CA ALA A 115 -39.24 -7.54 24.07
C ALA A 115 -40.47 -7.43 24.99
N PRO A 116 -40.60 -6.35 25.79
CA PRO A 116 -41.80 -6.17 26.59
C PRO A 116 -43.00 -6.11 25.64
N THR A 117 -43.87 -7.10 25.75
CA THR A 117 -45.18 -7.10 25.10
C THR A 117 -45.91 -5.84 25.56
N ALA A 118 -46.10 -4.90 24.63
CA ALA A 118 -46.95 -3.75 24.89
C ALA A 118 -48.32 -4.26 25.37
N PRO A 119 -48.89 -3.70 26.45
CA PRO A 119 -50.18 -4.15 26.95
C PRO A 119 -51.23 -3.96 25.85
N VAL A 120 -51.89 -5.07 25.49
CA VAL A 120 -53.07 -5.08 24.62
C VAL A 120 -54.11 -4.16 25.27
N GLN A 121 -54.36 -3.01 24.65
CA GLN A 121 -55.47 -2.16 25.04
C GLN A 121 -56.77 -2.89 24.67
N GLU A 122 -57.53 -3.29 25.69
CA GLU A 122 -58.90 -3.73 25.55
C GLU A 122 -59.72 -2.62 24.86
N LYS A 123 -60.29 -2.93 23.69
CA LYS A 123 -61.29 -2.06 23.06
C LYS A 123 -62.56 -2.07 23.91
N PRO A 124 -63.15 -0.91 24.24
CA PRO A 124 -64.45 -0.87 24.89
C PRO A 124 -65.56 -1.26 23.91
N LYS A 125 -66.49 -2.10 24.37
CA LYS A 125 -67.78 -2.33 23.73
C LYS A 125 -68.57 -1.02 23.72
N GLY A 126 -69.00 -0.59 22.53
CA GLY A 126 -69.96 0.49 22.35
C GLY A 126 -70.87 0.18 21.17
N SER A 127 -72.17 0.24 21.42
CA SER A 127 -73.28 0.20 20.45
C SER A 127 -74.39 1.11 21.00
N PRO A 128 -75.38 1.53 20.20
CA PRO A 128 -75.36 2.10 18.85
C PRO A 128 -76.10 3.47 18.82
N ASP A 129 -75.86 4.36 17.85
CA ASP A 129 -76.92 4.98 17.01
C ASP A 129 -76.48 6.10 16.04
N GLN A 130 -77.17 6.09 14.90
CA GLN A 130 -77.69 7.18 14.05
C GLN A 130 -76.80 8.18 13.26
N THR A 131 -76.89 8.00 11.92
CA THR A 131 -77.09 9.01 10.83
C THR A 131 -76.01 10.10 10.65
N VAL A 132 -75.54 10.48 9.44
CA VAL A 132 -76.27 10.97 8.25
C VAL A 132 -75.35 10.94 6.98
N ASN A 133 -75.94 10.63 5.81
CA ASN A 133 -75.65 11.07 4.42
C ASN A 133 -74.20 11.24 3.87
N ALA A 134 -73.85 10.47 2.83
CA ALA A 134 -73.85 10.95 1.42
C ALA A 134 -73.33 9.89 0.40
N ALA A 135 -74.07 9.78 -0.70
CA ALA A 135 -73.95 9.14 -2.04
C ALA A 135 -72.72 8.28 -2.48
N PRO A 136 -72.93 7.32 -3.41
CA PRO A 136 -72.00 6.23 -3.70
C PRO A 136 -71.13 6.45 -4.95
N VAL A 137 -69.95 5.83 -4.98
CA VAL A 137 -69.26 5.46 -6.23
C VAL A 137 -68.92 3.98 -6.14
N ALA A 138 -69.51 3.19 -7.04
CA ALA A 138 -69.33 1.76 -7.13
C ALA A 138 -67.94 1.43 -7.70
N HIS A 139 -67.20 0.56 -7.02
CA HIS A 139 -66.15 -0.24 -7.64
C HIS A 139 -66.49 -1.72 -7.42
N PHE A 140 -66.82 -2.39 -8.51
CA PHE A 140 -67.13 -3.81 -8.61
C PHE A 140 -65.83 -4.61 -8.60
N ASP A 141 -65.67 -5.57 -7.67
CA ASP A 141 -64.60 -6.58 -7.68
C ASP A 141 -65.21 -7.94 -8.08
N PRO A 142 -64.84 -8.52 -9.24
CA PRO A 142 -65.45 -9.74 -9.77
C PRO A 142 -65.00 -11.05 -9.09
N PHE A 143 -64.17 -11.03 -8.05
CA PHE A 143 -63.60 -12.26 -7.46
C PHE A 143 -63.92 -12.52 -5.99
N ALA A 144 -64.86 -11.79 -5.39
CA ALA A 144 -65.23 -11.97 -3.97
C ALA A 144 -65.92 -13.31 -3.65
N GLU A 145 -66.42 -14.05 -4.65
CA GLU A 145 -67.19 -15.29 -4.45
C GLU A 145 -66.36 -16.59 -4.39
N PHE A 146 -65.02 -16.53 -4.47
CA PHE A 146 -64.17 -17.74 -4.46
C PHE A 146 -63.37 -18.01 -3.17
N GLN A 147 -63.57 -17.23 -2.10
CA GLN A 147 -62.81 -17.38 -0.85
C GLN A 147 -63.62 -17.89 0.36
N ALA A 148 -64.87 -18.29 0.18
CA ALA A 148 -65.72 -18.74 1.28
C ALA A 148 -66.20 -20.18 1.09
N GLN A 149 -65.29 -21.14 1.09
CA GLN A 149 -65.61 -22.53 1.43
C GLN A 149 -64.32 -23.35 1.59
N GLU A 150 -63.93 -23.59 2.84
CA GLU A 150 -63.44 -24.86 3.39
C GLU A 150 -62.71 -24.59 4.71
N THR A 151 -63.50 -24.51 5.78
CA THR A 151 -63.02 -24.67 7.15
C THR A 151 -63.97 -25.66 7.79
N GLU A 152 -63.63 -26.96 7.74
CA GLU A 152 -64.13 -28.03 8.63
C GLU A 152 -63.74 -29.42 8.07
N TYR A 153 -62.55 -29.93 8.39
CA TYR A 153 -62.30 -31.33 8.77
C TYR A 153 -60.80 -31.61 9.00
N TYR A 154 -60.50 -32.58 9.87
CA TYR A 154 -59.21 -33.01 10.42
C TYR A 154 -58.59 -32.14 11.52
N GLY A 155 -58.84 -32.55 12.78
CA GLY A 155 -57.98 -32.22 13.91
C GLY A 155 -56.64 -32.94 13.76
N ASP A 156 -55.55 -32.18 13.86
CA ASP A 156 -54.18 -32.67 13.81
C ASP A 156 -53.77 -33.31 15.16
N PRO A 157 -53.45 -34.61 15.20
CA PRO A 157 -52.98 -35.30 16.41
C PRO A 157 -51.60 -34.83 16.90
N PHE A 158 -50.90 -33.95 16.18
CA PHE A 158 -49.58 -33.42 16.55
C PHE A 158 -49.59 -32.07 17.28
N ALA A 159 -50.75 -31.42 17.43
CA ALA A 159 -50.86 -30.14 18.16
C ALA A 159 -50.44 -30.23 19.65
N SER A 160 -50.28 -31.44 20.19
CA SER A 160 -49.83 -31.68 21.57
C SER A 160 -48.31 -31.78 21.72
N PHE A 161 -47.53 -31.71 20.64
CA PHE A 161 -46.05 -31.74 20.68
C PHE A 161 -45.40 -30.34 20.60
N GLU A 162 -46.17 -29.29 20.31
CA GLU A 162 -45.68 -27.91 20.19
C GLU A 162 -45.59 -27.14 21.53
N GLN A 163 -45.92 -27.79 22.65
CA GLN A 163 -45.81 -27.20 24.00
C GLN A 163 -44.79 -27.95 24.87
N MET A 164 -43.55 -28.04 24.36
CA MET A 164 -42.38 -28.14 25.24
C MET A 164 -41.59 -26.83 25.08
N PRO A 165 -41.30 -26.09 26.16
CA PRO A 165 -40.38 -24.97 26.05
C PRO A 165 -39.01 -25.55 25.71
N MET A 166 -38.61 -25.45 24.44
CA MET A 166 -37.20 -25.55 24.11
C MET A 166 -36.52 -24.42 24.89
N GLN A 167 -35.79 -24.77 25.96
CA GLN A 167 -34.77 -23.88 26.48
C GLN A 167 -33.82 -23.61 25.31
N GLU A 168 -33.92 -22.41 24.72
CA GLU A 168 -32.90 -21.88 23.82
C GLU A 168 -31.59 -21.88 24.61
N THR A 169 -30.79 -22.93 24.42
CA THR A 169 -29.43 -22.96 24.92
C THR A 169 -28.70 -21.81 24.22
N ALA A 170 -28.30 -20.81 25.00
CA ALA A 170 -27.52 -19.68 24.50
C ALA A 170 -26.32 -20.24 23.72
N GLN A 171 -26.33 -20.06 22.39
CA GLN A 171 -25.24 -20.50 21.55
C GLN A 171 -24.01 -19.64 21.84
N ASP A 172 -22.87 -20.28 22.06
CA ASP A 172 -21.59 -19.59 22.20
C ASP A 172 -21.29 -18.75 20.94
N GLY A 173 -20.85 -17.51 21.14
CA GLY A 173 -20.37 -16.62 20.09
C GLY A 173 -18.93 -16.95 19.71
N ASN A 174 -18.48 -16.47 18.55
CA ASN A 174 -17.12 -16.64 18.05
C ASN A 174 -16.50 -15.26 17.75
N LEU A 175 -15.29 -15.00 18.25
CA LEU A 175 -14.65 -13.68 18.09
C LEU A 175 -14.42 -13.29 16.62
N PHE A 176 -14.09 -14.23 15.72
CA PHE A 176 -13.92 -13.91 14.30
C PHE A 176 -15.25 -13.55 13.63
N ASP A 177 -16.32 -14.28 13.96
CA ASP A 177 -17.66 -14.00 13.40
C ASP A 177 -18.17 -12.65 13.91
N LEU A 178 -17.93 -12.33 15.19
CA LEU A 178 -18.24 -11.02 15.76
C LEU A 178 -17.46 -9.89 15.06
N LEU A 179 -16.14 -10.04 14.88
CA LEU A 179 -15.32 -9.06 14.18
C LEU A 179 -15.77 -8.85 12.72
N GLU A 180 -16.15 -9.93 12.04
CA GLU A 180 -16.70 -9.88 10.69
C GLU A 180 -18.01 -9.09 10.66
N ASN A 181 -18.93 -9.36 11.59
CA ASN A 181 -20.20 -8.64 11.72
C ASN A 181 -19.98 -7.15 12.03
N ILE A 182 -19.02 -6.81 12.89
CA ILE A 182 -18.64 -5.43 13.21
C ILE A 182 -18.05 -4.73 11.97
N ALA A 183 -17.20 -5.41 11.20
CA ALA A 183 -16.64 -4.85 9.97
C ALA A 183 -17.74 -4.54 8.96
N GLN A 184 -18.75 -5.40 8.81
CA GLN A 184 -19.91 -5.14 7.97
C GLN A 184 -20.78 -4.00 8.52
N TYR A 185 -20.94 -3.92 9.84
CA TYR A 185 -21.63 -2.81 10.48
C TYR A 185 -20.97 -1.47 10.15
N TYR A 186 -19.66 -1.32 10.36
CA TYR A 186 -18.95 -0.08 10.06
C TYR A 186 -18.96 0.28 8.57
N GLN A 187 -18.90 -0.70 7.67
CA GLN A 187 -19.08 -0.46 6.23
C GLN A 187 -20.48 0.13 5.93
N ARG A 188 -21.54 -0.40 6.55
CA ARG A 188 -22.91 0.13 6.40
C ARG A 188 -23.11 1.52 7.01
N GLN A 189 -22.27 1.91 7.98
CA GLN A 189 -22.28 3.25 8.58
C GLN A 189 -21.57 4.30 7.70
N LEU A 190 -20.60 3.91 6.87
CA LEU A 190 -19.82 4.86 6.06
C LEU A 190 -20.69 5.74 5.13
N PRO A 191 -21.67 5.19 4.37
CA PRO A 191 -22.58 6.01 3.56
C PRO A 191 -23.45 6.99 4.35
N GLN A 192 -23.58 6.81 5.67
CA GLN A 192 -24.41 7.66 6.54
C GLN A 192 -23.63 8.88 7.05
N SER A 193 -22.30 8.90 6.91
CA SER A 193 -21.44 9.99 7.35
C SER A 193 -20.83 10.75 6.16
N ALA A 194 -21.31 11.97 5.93
CA ALA A 194 -20.80 12.84 4.88
C ALA A 194 -19.32 13.23 5.10
N SER A 195 -18.93 13.48 6.35
CA SER A 195 -17.55 13.82 6.73
C SER A 195 -16.58 12.67 6.45
N ALA A 196 -16.96 11.43 6.77
CA ALA A 196 -16.15 10.25 6.50
C ALA A 196 -15.99 9.98 4.99
N GLN A 197 -17.06 10.14 4.22
CA GLN A 197 -16.99 10.04 2.75
C GLN A 197 -16.09 11.12 2.16
N GLN A 198 -16.24 12.37 2.63
CA GLN A 198 -15.42 13.49 2.18
C GLN A 198 -13.93 13.25 2.50
N TYR A 199 -13.63 12.68 3.68
CA TYR A 199 -12.27 12.33 4.05
C TYR A 199 -11.62 11.37 3.04
N PHE A 200 -12.27 10.25 2.69
CA PHE A 200 -11.71 9.30 1.72
C PHE A 200 -11.63 9.87 0.31
N LYS A 201 -12.62 10.69 -0.08
CA LYS A 201 -12.62 11.39 -1.36
C LYS A 201 -11.46 12.38 -1.48
N GLN A 202 -11.19 13.16 -0.43
CA GLN A 202 -10.04 14.08 -0.38
C GLN A 202 -8.70 13.34 -0.45
N ARG A 203 -8.66 12.10 0.06
CA ARG A 203 -7.52 11.19 -0.06
C ARG A 203 -7.40 10.51 -1.42
N GLY A 204 -8.32 10.76 -2.35
CA GLY A 204 -8.26 10.22 -3.71
C GLY A 204 -8.58 8.73 -3.80
N LEU A 205 -9.28 8.15 -2.83
CA LEU A 205 -9.67 6.74 -2.89
C LEU A 205 -10.91 6.54 -3.77
N SER A 206 -10.84 5.56 -4.66
CA SER A 206 -11.96 5.13 -5.50
C SER A 206 -13.01 4.35 -4.69
N ALA A 207 -14.24 4.26 -5.21
CA ALA A 207 -15.30 3.50 -4.56
C ALA A 207 -14.95 1.99 -4.52
N GLU A 208 -14.31 1.49 -5.58
CA GLU A 208 -13.81 0.12 -5.68
C GLU A 208 -12.75 -0.16 -4.62
N THR A 209 -11.85 0.79 -4.37
CA THR A 209 -10.84 0.68 -3.31
C THR A 209 -11.48 0.69 -1.93
N ILE A 210 -12.45 1.56 -1.67
CA ILE A 210 -13.20 1.61 -0.40
C ILE A 210 -13.87 0.25 -0.13
N ASP A 211 -14.54 -0.32 -1.13
CA ASP A 211 -15.20 -1.63 -1.02
C ASP A 211 -14.20 -2.78 -0.86
N TYR A 212 -13.14 -2.83 -1.67
CA TYR A 212 -12.12 -3.87 -1.61
C TYR A 212 -11.46 -3.96 -0.23
N TRP A 213 -11.09 -2.80 0.35
CA TRP A 213 -10.50 -2.72 1.69
C TRP A 213 -11.53 -2.80 2.82
N ARG A 214 -12.82 -2.82 2.49
CA ARG A 214 -13.93 -2.85 3.45
C ARG A 214 -13.88 -1.66 4.42
N LEU A 215 -13.50 -0.50 3.93
CA LEU A 215 -13.37 0.70 4.76
C LEU A 215 -14.73 1.08 5.33
N GLY A 216 -14.73 1.56 6.57
CA GLY A 216 -15.95 1.84 7.31
C GLY A 216 -15.90 3.15 8.08
N TYR A 217 -16.96 3.43 8.83
CA TYR A 217 -17.04 4.54 9.78
C TYR A 217 -17.58 4.03 11.12
N ALA A 218 -16.90 4.40 12.21
CA ALA A 218 -17.40 4.22 13.56
C ALA A 218 -18.18 5.48 13.98
N PRO A 219 -19.48 5.37 14.30
CA PRO A 219 -20.30 6.49 14.74
C PRO A 219 -19.73 7.22 15.97
N GLU A 220 -20.15 8.47 16.15
CA GLU A 220 -19.74 9.31 17.30
C GLU A 220 -20.33 8.84 18.64
N ASP A 221 -21.42 8.07 18.60
CA ASP A 221 -22.13 7.58 19.78
C ASP A 221 -21.22 6.72 20.67
N TRP A 222 -21.34 6.93 21.99
CA TRP A 222 -20.48 6.30 23.00
C TRP A 222 -20.66 4.79 23.15
N GLN A 223 -21.79 4.25 22.69
CA GLN A 223 -22.22 2.86 22.91
C GLN A 223 -22.91 2.29 21.67
N HIS A 224 -22.45 2.66 20.48
CA HIS A 224 -23.03 2.17 19.23
C HIS A 224 -22.80 0.66 19.04
N LEU A 225 -21.70 0.09 19.56
CA LEU A 225 -21.47 -1.35 19.50
C LEU A 225 -22.39 -2.13 20.44
N GLU A 226 -22.60 -1.64 21.66
CA GLU A 226 -23.55 -2.24 22.60
C GLU A 226 -24.99 -2.22 22.03
N LYS A 227 -25.40 -1.11 21.40
CA LYS A 227 -26.71 -1.01 20.73
C LYS A 227 -26.84 -1.94 19.52
N ALA A 228 -25.78 -2.08 18.73
CA ALA A 228 -25.80 -2.90 17.52
C ALA A 228 -25.65 -4.41 17.79
N PHE A 229 -24.95 -4.77 18.87
CA PHE A 229 -24.63 -6.16 19.22
C PHE A 229 -24.91 -6.44 20.72
N PRO A 230 -26.16 -6.27 21.19
CA PRO A 230 -26.49 -6.39 22.62
C PRO A 230 -26.27 -7.80 23.17
N GLN A 231 -26.27 -8.82 22.32
CA GLN A 231 -26.03 -10.21 22.72
C GLN A 231 -24.53 -10.54 22.86
N ASP A 232 -23.64 -9.67 22.37
CA ASP A 232 -22.22 -9.97 22.19
C ASP A 232 -21.28 -9.13 23.06
N LEU A 233 -21.81 -8.56 24.15
CA LEU A 233 -21.09 -7.67 25.06
C LEU A 233 -19.81 -8.29 25.64
N GLU A 234 -19.86 -9.57 26.02
CA GLU A 234 -18.67 -10.29 26.50
C GLU A 234 -17.58 -10.33 25.41
N GLY A 235 -17.94 -10.70 24.18
CA GLY A 235 -17.02 -10.74 23.04
C GLY A 235 -16.44 -9.36 22.72
N LEU A 236 -17.25 -8.30 22.75
CA LEU A 236 -16.79 -6.92 22.53
C LEU A 236 -15.77 -6.45 23.57
N LYS A 237 -15.97 -6.85 24.83
CA LYS A 237 -15.02 -6.56 25.94
C LYS A 237 -13.75 -7.39 25.82
N LEU A 238 -13.84 -8.67 25.44
CA LEU A 238 -12.67 -9.54 25.20
C LEU A 238 -11.79 -9.01 24.06
N LEU A 239 -12.40 -8.45 23.02
CA LEU A 239 -11.69 -7.77 21.92
C LEU A 239 -11.15 -6.39 22.31
N GLY A 240 -11.55 -5.87 23.47
CA GLY A 240 -11.21 -4.54 23.97
C GLY A 240 -11.77 -3.39 23.10
N LEU A 241 -12.83 -3.67 22.32
CA LEU A 241 -13.56 -2.69 21.54
C LEU A 241 -14.56 -1.91 22.41
N ILE A 242 -15.09 -2.53 23.45
CA ILE A 242 -15.74 -1.87 24.59
C ILE A 242 -14.77 -1.85 25.77
N ARG A 243 -14.66 -0.71 26.45
CA ARG A 243 -13.87 -0.55 27.67
C ARG A 243 -14.70 0.08 28.78
N THR A 244 -14.36 -0.27 30.02
CA THR A 244 -14.97 0.33 31.21
C THR A 244 -14.08 1.45 31.72
N SER A 245 -14.65 2.64 31.90
CA SER A 245 -13.98 3.80 32.51
C SER A 245 -13.80 3.62 34.02
N ASP A 246 -12.95 4.44 34.64
CA ASP A 246 -12.73 4.44 36.10
C ASP A 246 -14.03 4.68 36.89
N ASN A 247 -14.98 5.40 36.28
CA ASN A 247 -16.31 5.69 36.85
C ASN A 247 -17.31 4.53 36.64
N GLY A 248 -16.85 3.38 36.13
CA GLY A 248 -17.66 2.18 35.91
C GLY A 248 -18.56 2.21 34.67
N ARG A 249 -18.46 3.24 33.81
CA ARG A 249 -19.26 3.34 32.57
C ARG A 249 -18.53 2.72 31.40
N ASP A 250 -19.23 1.87 30.66
CA ASP A 250 -18.74 1.27 29.41
C ASP A 250 -18.80 2.25 28.23
N PHE A 251 -17.79 2.22 27.38
CA PHE A 251 -17.69 3.04 26.18
C PHE A 251 -16.95 2.34 25.04
N ASP A 252 -17.28 2.73 23.82
CA ASP A 252 -16.62 2.24 22.60
C ASP A 252 -15.23 2.90 22.42
N LEU A 253 -14.22 2.06 22.14
CA LEU A 253 -12.84 2.48 21.91
C LEU A 253 -12.71 3.32 20.64
N LEU A 254 -13.40 2.91 19.58
CA LEU A 254 -13.35 3.53 18.26
C LEU A 254 -14.64 4.31 18.07
N ARG A 255 -14.56 5.64 18.06
CA ARG A 255 -15.70 6.55 17.90
C ARG A 255 -15.32 7.73 17.06
N ASP A 256 -16.26 8.18 16.24
CA ASP A 256 -16.08 9.26 15.27
C ASP A 256 -14.78 9.13 14.45
N ARG A 257 -14.60 7.92 13.88
CA ARG A 257 -13.37 7.54 13.18
C ARG A 257 -13.68 6.82 11.89
N VAL A 258 -12.89 7.09 10.86
CA VAL A 258 -12.83 6.17 9.71
C VAL A 258 -12.10 4.90 10.11
N ILE A 259 -12.60 3.76 9.62
CA ILE A 259 -12.19 2.43 10.06
C ILE A 259 -11.47 1.69 8.94
N PHE A 260 -10.35 1.08 9.32
CA PHE A 260 -9.50 0.23 8.50
C PHE A 260 -9.52 -1.19 9.09
N PRO A 261 -10.30 -2.14 8.54
CA PRO A 261 -10.27 -3.52 9.01
C PRO A 261 -8.89 -4.15 8.78
N ILE A 262 -8.35 -4.77 9.82
CA ILE A 262 -7.05 -5.45 9.78
C ILE A 262 -7.29 -6.94 9.58
N ARG A 263 -6.65 -7.53 8.58
CA ARG A 263 -6.82 -8.94 8.22
C ARG A 263 -5.58 -9.77 8.55
N ASP A 264 -5.81 -11.02 8.96
CA ASP A 264 -4.74 -11.99 9.14
C ASP A 264 -4.29 -12.61 7.79
N ALA A 265 -3.30 -13.49 7.85
CA ALA A 265 -2.78 -14.19 6.67
C ALA A 265 -3.82 -15.07 5.94
N LYS A 266 -4.98 -15.36 6.55
CA LYS A 266 -6.11 -16.10 5.97
C LYS A 266 -7.19 -15.18 5.40
N GLY A 267 -7.09 -13.87 5.62
CA GLY A 267 -8.05 -12.87 5.17
C GLY A 267 -9.19 -12.59 6.14
N ARG A 268 -9.12 -13.13 7.37
CA ARG A 268 -10.13 -12.91 8.41
C ARG A 268 -9.89 -11.55 9.08
N VAL A 269 -10.96 -10.82 9.38
CA VAL A 269 -10.85 -9.60 10.19
C VAL A 269 -10.45 -10.00 11.61
N VAL A 270 -9.35 -9.42 12.09
CA VAL A 270 -8.79 -9.68 13.43
C VAL A 270 -8.81 -8.46 14.33
N GLY A 271 -8.98 -7.28 13.76
CA GLY A 271 -9.06 -6.03 14.51
C GLY A 271 -9.28 -4.86 13.58
N PHE A 272 -9.18 -3.67 14.11
CA PHE A 272 -9.45 -2.43 13.40
C PHE A 272 -8.40 -1.37 13.72
N GLY A 273 -7.96 -0.65 12.69
CA GLY A 273 -7.38 0.67 12.81
C GLY A 273 -8.47 1.72 12.67
N GLY A 274 -8.36 2.83 13.41
CA GLY A 274 -9.32 3.93 13.38
C GLY A 274 -8.61 5.27 13.36
N ARG A 275 -8.92 6.11 12.36
CA ARG A 275 -8.41 7.48 12.28
C ARG A 275 -9.49 8.50 12.60
N ALA A 276 -9.16 9.45 13.47
CA ALA A 276 -10.04 10.58 13.75
C ALA A 276 -10.22 11.45 12.50
N LEU A 277 -11.45 11.92 12.29
CA LEU A 277 -11.77 12.82 11.18
C LEU A 277 -11.16 14.22 11.38
N ASN A 278 -11.07 14.66 12.63
CA ASN A 278 -10.42 15.91 13.03
C ASN A 278 -9.03 15.64 13.62
N ASP A 279 -8.03 16.38 13.15
CA ASP A 279 -6.64 16.30 13.61
C ASP A 279 -6.43 16.84 15.05
N GLU A 280 -7.39 17.58 15.60
CA GLU A 280 -7.40 18.01 17.01
C GLU A 280 -7.63 16.84 17.98
N ILE A 281 -8.34 15.79 17.54
CA ILE A 281 -8.66 14.63 18.38
C ILE A 281 -7.42 13.73 18.50
N LYS A 282 -6.81 13.74 19.70
CA LYS A 282 -5.66 12.89 20.00
C LYS A 282 -6.07 11.61 20.76
N PRO A 283 -5.47 10.44 20.42
CA PRO A 283 -4.53 10.23 19.31
C PRO A 283 -5.24 10.20 17.94
N LYS A 284 -4.52 10.64 16.89
CA LYS A 284 -5.02 10.68 15.50
C LYS A 284 -5.36 9.30 14.96
N TYR A 285 -4.55 8.30 15.28
CA TYR A 285 -4.79 6.89 14.98
C TYR A 285 -4.90 6.06 16.25
N ILE A 286 -5.85 5.12 16.27
CA ILE A 286 -6.03 4.12 17.33
C ILE A 286 -6.15 2.75 16.67
N ASN A 287 -5.49 1.75 17.23
CA ASN A 287 -5.65 0.36 16.81
C ASN A 287 -6.32 -0.44 17.92
N SER A 288 -7.03 -1.50 17.53
CA SER A 288 -7.47 -2.54 18.46
C SER A 288 -6.33 -2.96 19.40
N PRO A 289 -6.62 -3.21 20.69
CA PRO A 289 -5.62 -3.77 21.61
C PRO A 289 -5.27 -5.21 21.22
N ASP A 290 -4.15 -5.72 21.74
CA ASP A 290 -3.84 -7.15 21.60
C ASP A 290 -4.92 -8.00 22.25
N SER A 291 -5.27 -9.11 21.60
CA SER A 291 -6.27 -10.08 22.04
C SER A 291 -5.87 -11.48 21.56
N GLU A 292 -6.67 -12.51 21.88
CA GLU A 292 -6.43 -13.88 21.40
C GLU A 292 -6.42 -14.02 19.86
N VAL A 293 -7.01 -13.06 19.14
CA VAL A 293 -7.08 -13.08 17.67
C VAL A 293 -6.24 -11.98 17.01
N PHE A 294 -5.74 -11.02 17.79
CA PHE A 294 -5.00 -9.86 17.30
C PHE A 294 -3.67 -9.69 18.02
N HIS A 295 -2.57 -9.83 17.27
CA HIS A 295 -1.22 -9.66 17.79
C HIS A 295 -0.44 -8.67 16.91
N LYS A 296 -0.31 -7.42 17.37
CA LYS A 296 0.31 -6.32 16.58
C LYS A 296 1.70 -6.68 16.05
N ASN A 297 2.47 -7.40 16.86
CA ASN A 297 3.85 -7.76 16.53
C ASN A 297 3.98 -8.82 15.43
N GLN A 298 2.89 -9.48 15.04
CA GLN A 298 2.87 -10.56 14.04
C GLN A 298 1.99 -10.22 12.84
N LEU A 299 1.45 -9.00 12.79
CA LEU A 299 0.55 -8.55 11.74
C LEU A 299 1.17 -7.38 10.99
N LEU A 300 0.97 -7.40 9.67
CA LEU A 300 1.29 -6.32 8.75
C LEU A 300 0.03 -6.01 7.96
N TYR A 301 -0.39 -4.75 7.97
CA TYR A 301 -1.51 -4.31 7.16
C TYR A 301 -1.14 -4.42 5.68
N GLY A 302 -2.05 -4.91 4.84
CA GLY A 302 -1.83 -5.14 3.41
C GLY A 302 -1.15 -6.46 3.05
N LEU A 303 -0.67 -7.24 4.02
CA LEU A 303 0.01 -8.51 3.76
C LEU A 303 -0.92 -9.52 3.06
N TYR A 304 -2.18 -9.62 3.51
CA TYR A 304 -3.15 -10.51 2.91
C TYR A 304 -3.46 -10.09 1.46
N GLU A 305 -3.70 -8.80 1.26
CA GLU A 305 -4.03 -8.19 -0.02
C GLU A 305 -2.89 -8.39 -1.03
N GLY A 306 -1.65 -8.14 -0.63
CA GLY A 306 -0.47 -8.36 -1.47
C GLY A 306 -0.27 -9.83 -1.83
N ARG A 307 -0.50 -10.76 -0.90
CA ARG A 307 -0.45 -12.21 -1.19
C ARG A 307 -1.56 -12.64 -2.15
N LYS A 308 -2.78 -12.11 -1.95
CA LYS A 308 -3.92 -12.37 -2.85
C LYS A 308 -3.64 -11.90 -4.27
N GLN A 309 -2.97 -10.76 -4.42
CA GLN A 309 -2.55 -10.22 -5.72
C GLN A 309 -1.23 -10.79 -6.26
N LYS A 310 -0.59 -11.74 -5.55
CA LYS A 310 0.69 -12.36 -5.92
C LYS A 310 1.80 -11.32 -6.17
N ALA A 311 1.87 -10.32 -5.29
CA ALA A 311 2.90 -9.29 -5.33
C ALA A 311 4.31 -9.90 -5.40
N GLN A 312 5.11 -9.39 -6.33
CA GLN A 312 6.50 -9.81 -6.50
C GLN A 312 7.40 -8.97 -5.60
N ASP A 313 7.26 -7.65 -5.64
CA ASP A 313 8.04 -6.72 -4.82
C ASP A 313 7.28 -6.33 -3.56
N TRP A 314 8.00 -6.25 -2.43
CA TRP A 314 7.42 -5.91 -1.12
C TRP A 314 8.01 -4.59 -0.61
N LEU A 315 7.12 -3.65 -0.29
CA LEU A 315 7.44 -2.30 0.15
C LEU A 315 6.80 -2.05 1.52
N MET A 316 7.62 -1.91 2.56
CA MET A 316 7.13 -1.56 3.90
C MET A 316 7.06 -0.05 4.06
N VAL A 317 5.88 0.49 4.36
CA VAL A 317 5.57 1.91 4.60
C VAL A 317 5.01 2.14 6.00
N GLU A 318 4.76 3.39 6.38
CA GLU A 318 4.38 3.74 7.75
C GLU A 318 2.91 3.52 8.09
N GLY A 319 1.98 3.82 7.17
CA GLY A 319 0.56 3.93 7.49
C GLY A 319 -0.39 3.12 6.61
N TYR A 320 -1.61 2.93 7.12
CA TYR A 320 -2.74 2.31 6.41
C TYR A 320 -3.03 2.99 5.07
N MET A 321 -3.07 4.32 5.08
CA MET A 321 -3.41 5.12 3.91
C MET A 321 -2.37 4.94 2.81
N ASP A 322 -1.09 4.86 3.16
CA ASP A 322 0.00 4.66 2.20
C ASP A 322 -0.15 3.32 1.50
N VAL A 323 -0.43 2.26 2.26
CA VAL A 323 -0.69 0.91 1.70
C VAL A 323 -1.86 0.93 0.73
N ILE A 324 -2.99 1.50 1.14
CA ILE A 324 -4.21 1.56 0.32
C ILE A 324 -3.96 2.35 -0.96
N ALA A 325 -3.32 3.52 -0.84
CA ALA A 325 -3.03 4.38 -1.97
C ALA A 325 -2.05 3.71 -2.95
N LEU A 326 -0.93 3.16 -2.46
CA LEU A 326 0.05 2.46 -3.27
C LEU A 326 -0.57 1.28 -4.03
N GLN A 327 -1.42 0.51 -3.36
CA GLN A 327 -2.10 -0.61 -3.97
C GLN A 327 -3.15 -0.17 -5.01
N GLN A 328 -3.84 0.96 -4.79
CA GLN A 328 -4.69 1.58 -5.81
C GLN A 328 -3.89 1.98 -7.06
N TYR A 329 -2.64 2.42 -6.89
CA TYR A 329 -1.72 2.70 -8.00
C TYR A 329 -1.01 1.45 -8.57
N GLY A 330 -1.40 0.24 -8.15
CA GLY A 330 -0.88 -1.02 -8.69
C GLY A 330 0.34 -1.58 -7.96
N ILE A 331 0.80 -0.96 -6.87
CA ILE A 331 1.90 -1.46 -6.03
C ILE A 331 1.31 -2.42 -5.00
N ALA A 332 1.01 -3.63 -5.47
CA ALA A 332 0.28 -4.65 -4.72
C ALA A 332 0.95 -5.10 -3.41
N GLY A 333 2.28 -5.07 -3.33
CA GLY A 333 3.06 -5.56 -2.18
C GLY A 333 3.36 -4.50 -1.11
N ALA A 334 2.63 -3.38 -1.10
CA ALA A 334 2.74 -2.39 -0.04
C ALA A 334 2.19 -2.96 1.29
N VAL A 335 2.93 -2.76 2.38
CA VAL A 335 2.54 -3.20 3.73
C VAL A 335 2.90 -2.16 4.78
N ALA A 336 2.18 -2.12 5.90
CA ALA A 336 2.49 -1.22 7.00
C ALA A 336 2.44 -1.92 8.37
N THR A 337 3.19 -1.38 9.32
CA THR A 337 3.08 -1.78 10.72
C THR A 337 1.84 -1.15 11.36
N LEU A 338 1.34 -1.75 12.44
CA LEU A 338 0.10 -1.34 13.09
C LEU A 338 0.35 -0.29 14.18
N GLY A 339 0.91 0.86 13.79
CA GLY A 339 1.16 2.01 14.69
C GLY A 339 2.30 1.78 15.69
N THR A 340 3.21 0.86 15.39
CA THR A 340 4.41 0.56 16.18
C THR A 340 5.64 0.54 15.29
N ALA A 341 6.82 0.74 15.87
CA ALA A 341 8.07 0.51 15.15
C ALA A 341 8.14 -0.94 14.66
N SER A 342 8.68 -1.15 13.46
CA SER A 342 8.92 -2.47 12.89
C SER A 342 9.74 -3.35 13.83
N ASN A 343 9.53 -4.66 13.78
CA ASN A 343 10.25 -5.63 14.59
C ASN A 343 10.83 -6.79 13.74
N THR A 344 11.57 -7.68 14.39
CA THR A 344 12.22 -8.83 13.75
C THR A 344 11.22 -9.79 13.09
N GLU A 345 10.06 -9.98 13.70
CA GLU A 345 9.02 -10.88 13.18
C GLU A 345 8.37 -10.31 11.91
N HIS A 346 8.09 -9.00 11.87
CA HIS A 346 7.61 -8.32 10.66
C HIS A 346 8.55 -8.55 9.47
N LEU A 347 9.86 -8.33 9.67
CA LEU A 347 10.85 -8.56 8.61
C LEU A 347 10.93 -10.04 8.21
N ASN A 348 10.87 -10.97 9.16
CA ASN A 348 10.84 -12.40 8.85
C ASN A 348 9.60 -12.82 8.06
N ILE A 349 8.43 -12.24 8.36
CA ILE A 349 7.19 -12.47 7.60
C ILE A 349 7.38 -12.03 6.13
N LEU A 350 7.99 -10.87 5.91
CA LEU A 350 8.26 -10.36 4.57
C LEU A 350 9.35 -11.16 3.84
N PHE A 351 10.42 -11.57 4.54
CA PHE A 351 11.48 -12.41 3.94
C PHE A 351 10.99 -13.80 3.54
N LYS A 352 9.87 -14.28 4.12
CA LYS A 352 9.19 -15.49 3.66
C LYS A 352 8.44 -15.27 2.34
N GLN A 353 8.07 -14.02 2.00
CA GLN A 353 7.40 -13.70 0.73
C GLN A 353 8.42 -13.44 -0.39
N ASN A 354 9.45 -12.64 -0.12
CA ASN A 354 10.54 -12.39 -1.04
C ASN A 354 11.85 -12.13 -0.26
N ASN A 355 12.95 -12.66 -0.79
CA ASN A 355 14.28 -12.40 -0.23
C ASN A 355 14.74 -10.94 -0.41
N ARG A 356 14.10 -10.18 -1.30
CA ARG A 356 14.32 -8.75 -1.50
C ARG A 356 13.16 -7.96 -0.92
N ILE A 357 13.45 -7.05 0.01
CA ILE A 357 12.44 -6.17 0.61
C ILE A 357 12.92 -4.72 0.52
N THR A 358 12.00 -3.82 0.22
CA THR A 358 12.25 -2.37 0.29
C THR A 358 11.52 -1.78 1.49
N ILE A 359 12.18 -0.90 2.23
CA ILE A 359 11.60 -0.21 3.39
C ILE A 359 11.60 1.28 3.09
N ALA A 360 10.43 1.90 3.10
CA ALA A 360 10.25 3.33 2.93
C ALA A 360 10.41 4.07 4.26
N PHE A 361 11.01 5.25 4.21
CA PHE A 361 11.10 6.18 5.33
C PHE A 361 10.76 7.58 4.87
N ASP A 362 10.13 8.34 5.74
CA ASP A 362 9.97 9.78 5.54
C ASP A 362 11.34 10.48 5.50
N GLY A 363 11.46 11.53 4.71
CA GLY A 363 12.74 12.25 4.50
C GLY A 363 13.23 13.06 5.71
N ASP A 364 12.44 13.13 6.78
CA ASP A 364 12.70 14.00 7.93
C ASP A 364 13.68 13.39 8.95
N ALA A 365 14.01 14.17 9.99
CA ALA A 365 14.90 13.74 11.06
C ALA A 365 14.35 12.56 11.89
N ALA A 366 13.02 12.36 11.91
CA ALA A 366 12.39 11.23 12.58
C ALA A 366 12.54 9.95 11.74
N GLY A 367 12.37 10.04 10.42
CA GLY A 367 12.59 8.97 9.45
C GLY A 367 14.04 8.47 9.46
N GLN A 368 15.02 9.36 9.59
CA GLN A 368 16.43 8.93 9.74
C GLN A 368 16.69 8.13 11.03
N LYS A 369 16.09 8.53 12.16
CA LYS A 369 16.17 7.78 13.41
C LYS A 369 15.46 6.43 13.30
N ALA A 370 14.30 6.40 12.64
CA ALA A 370 13.56 5.18 12.35
C ALA A 370 14.39 4.22 11.48
N ALA A 371 15.09 4.74 10.47
CA ALA A 371 15.95 3.96 9.60
C ALA A 371 17.10 3.28 10.36
N ARG A 372 17.77 3.99 11.28
CA ARG A 372 18.82 3.40 12.14
C ARG A 372 18.27 2.28 13.03
N ARG A 373 17.11 2.49 13.66
CA ARG A 373 16.45 1.46 14.47
C ARG A 373 16.09 0.24 13.62
N THR A 374 15.58 0.46 12.41
CA THR A 374 15.26 -0.63 11.48
C THR A 374 16.51 -1.39 11.06
N LEU A 375 17.64 -0.72 10.85
CA LEU A 375 18.93 -1.39 10.59
C LEU A 375 19.31 -2.35 11.73
N GLU A 376 19.25 -1.91 12.97
CA GLU A 376 19.60 -2.75 14.13
C GLU A 376 18.74 -4.02 14.22
N ILE A 377 17.48 -3.92 13.83
CA ILE A 377 16.52 -5.03 13.80
C ILE A 377 16.74 -5.95 12.58
N ALA A 378 17.14 -5.36 11.45
CA ALA A 378 17.30 -6.04 10.18
C ALA A 378 18.64 -6.78 10.05
N LEU A 379 19.74 -6.21 10.55
CA LEU A 379 21.09 -6.75 10.39
C LEU A 379 21.20 -8.22 10.86
N PRO A 380 20.64 -8.63 12.02
CA PRO A 380 20.66 -10.04 12.44
C PRO A 380 19.96 -11.01 11.49
N LEU A 381 19.08 -10.51 10.62
CA LEU A 381 18.29 -11.30 9.69
C LEU A 381 18.94 -11.45 8.31
N LEU A 382 20.01 -10.72 8.02
CA LEU A 382 20.68 -10.69 6.71
C LEU A 382 21.64 -11.86 6.51
N ASN A 383 21.07 -13.06 6.37
CA ASN A 383 21.79 -14.23 5.86
C ASN A 383 22.05 -14.10 4.35
N ASP A 384 23.00 -14.90 3.84
CA ASP A 384 23.31 -14.93 2.40
C ASP A 384 22.02 -15.14 1.56
N GLY A 385 21.82 -14.30 0.55
CA GLY A 385 20.66 -14.33 -0.33
C GLY A 385 19.52 -13.38 0.04
N ARG A 386 19.53 -12.75 1.23
CA ARG A 386 18.57 -11.69 1.59
C ARG A 386 19.12 -10.31 1.22
N GLU A 387 18.24 -9.45 0.71
CA GLU A 387 18.56 -8.11 0.24
C GLU A 387 17.58 -7.10 0.86
N LEU A 388 18.10 -5.97 1.33
CA LEU A 388 17.31 -4.85 1.82
C LEU A 388 17.65 -3.58 1.06
N LYS A 389 16.58 -2.88 0.64
CA LYS A 389 16.62 -1.55 0.06
C LYS A 389 15.97 -0.53 0.98
N PHE A 390 16.49 0.69 0.97
CA PHE A 390 15.99 1.80 1.76
C PHE A 390 15.48 2.86 0.81
N PHE A 391 14.16 3.07 0.81
CA PHE A 391 13.52 4.08 -0.02
C PHE A 391 13.22 5.32 0.81
N VAL A 392 14.10 6.32 0.74
CA VAL A 392 13.91 7.58 1.47
C VAL A 392 13.06 8.50 0.60
N LEU A 393 11.90 8.88 1.11
CA LEU A 393 11.00 9.82 0.46
C LEU A 393 11.57 11.25 0.56
N PRO A 394 11.27 12.14 -0.41
CA PRO A 394 11.54 13.56 -0.26
C PRO A 394 10.88 14.14 0.99
N ASN A 395 11.43 15.23 1.52
CA ASN A 395 10.84 15.94 2.66
C ASN A 395 9.38 16.31 2.36
N ASP A 396 8.54 16.22 3.39
CA ASP A 396 7.11 16.57 3.37
C ASP A 396 6.24 15.73 2.42
N HIS A 397 6.76 14.61 1.91
CA HIS A 397 6.03 13.70 1.04
C HIS A 397 5.84 12.30 1.66
N ASP A 398 4.57 11.88 1.75
CA ASP A 398 4.19 10.48 1.88
C ASP A 398 4.14 9.80 0.49
N PRO A 399 4.10 8.46 0.38
CA PRO A 399 4.09 7.77 -0.92
C PRO A 399 2.93 8.21 -1.83
N ASP A 400 1.76 8.49 -1.26
CA ASP A 400 0.57 8.92 -1.98
C ASP A 400 0.70 10.33 -2.58
N SER A 401 1.17 11.31 -1.78
CA SER A 401 1.47 12.65 -2.26
C SER A 401 2.61 12.68 -3.26
N LEU A 402 3.62 11.81 -3.10
CA LEU A 402 4.71 11.70 -4.06
C LEU A 402 4.20 11.20 -5.42
N ILE A 403 3.35 10.17 -5.45
CA ILE A 403 2.76 9.67 -6.70
C ILE A 403 1.87 10.74 -7.34
N ARG A 404 1.08 11.47 -6.56
CA ARG A 404 0.25 12.56 -7.09
C ARG A 404 1.07 13.70 -7.70
N ARG A 405 2.25 14.01 -7.14
CA ARG A 405 3.13 15.09 -7.61
C ARG A 405 3.96 14.67 -8.82
N GLU A 406 4.62 13.52 -8.73
CA GLU A 406 5.64 13.07 -9.69
C GLU A 406 5.11 12.08 -10.74
N GLY A 407 3.92 11.52 -10.51
CA GLY A 407 3.36 10.44 -11.32
C GLY A 407 3.91 9.06 -10.94
N LEU A 408 3.16 8.03 -11.35
CA LEU A 408 3.45 6.63 -11.03
C LEU A 408 4.77 6.14 -11.66
N GLU A 409 5.10 6.57 -12.87
CA GLU A 409 6.32 6.15 -13.56
C GLU A 409 7.58 6.68 -12.86
N SER A 410 7.55 7.95 -12.44
CA SER A 410 8.64 8.55 -11.67
C SER A 410 8.78 7.86 -10.31
N PHE A 411 7.67 7.58 -9.63
CA PHE A 411 7.69 6.81 -8.38
C PHE A 411 8.32 5.43 -8.55
N HIS A 412 7.94 4.67 -9.59
CA HIS A 412 8.55 3.36 -9.87
C HIS A 412 10.05 3.46 -10.15
N ARG A 413 10.48 4.48 -10.91
CA ARG A 413 11.90 4.73 -11.16
C ARG A 413 12.64 5.01 -9.85
N LEU A 414 12.10 5.87 -8.99
CA LEU A 414 12.68 6.19 -7.69
C LEU A 414 12.75 4.94 -6.78
N LEU A 415 11.70 4.13 -6.76
CA LEU A 415 11.65 2.87 -6.01
C LEU A 415 12.69 1.86 -6.52
N GLN A 416 12.89 1.75 -7.83
CA GLN A 416 13.91 0.87 -8.42
C GLN A 416 15.33 1.33 -8.08
N GLN A 417 15.55 2.65 -8.08
CA GLN A 417 16.81 3.31 -7.75
C GLN A 417 17.08 3.41 -6.25
N ALA A 418 16.16 2.92 -5.39
CA ALA A 418 16.33 2.95 -3.94
C ALA A 418 17.64 2.26 -3.53
N PRO A 419 18.50 2.93 -2.73
CA PRO A 419 19.81 2.41 -2.36
C PRO A 419 19.72 1.08 -1.61
N LEU A 420 20.71 0.24 -1.87
CA LEU A 420 20.91 -0.99 -1.10
C LEU A 420 21.36 -0.64 0.33
N LEU A 421 21.18 -1.58 1.27
CA LEU A 421 21.64 -1.45 2.66
C LEU A 421 23.11 -0.99 2.75
N SER A 422 24.00 -1.53 1.92
CA SER A 422 25.42 -1.15 1.93
C SER A 422 25.65 0.32 1.59
N GLU A 423 24.92 0.84 0.60
CA GLU A 423 25.00 2.24 0.17
C GLU A 423 24.37 3.16 1.21
N PHE A 424 23.20 2.76 1.73
CA PHE A 424 22.49 3.48 2.77
C PHE A 424 23.32 3.61 4.06
N VAL A 425 23.92 2.52 4.53
CA VAL A 425 24.77 2.54 5.74
C VAL A 425 26.01 3.39 5.50
N PHE A 426 26.62 3.35 4.30
CA PHE A 426 27.78 4.18 3.97
C PHE A 426 27.43 5.67 3.98
N ALA A 427 26.33 6.04 3.31
CA ALA A 427 25.78 7.39 3.31
C ALA A 427 25.58 7.89 4.74
N HIS A 428 24.88 7.10 5.56
CA HIS A 428 24.56 7.46 6.94
C HIS A 428 25.79 7.64 7.83
N LEU A 429 26.76 6.73 7.77
CA LEU A 429 27.97 6.82 8.60
C LEU A 429 28.91 7.95 8.17
N THR A 430 28.98 8.25 6.88
CA THR A 430 29.88 9.31 6.37
C THR A 430 29.29 10.71 6.49
N GLN A 431 27.99 10.86 6.69
CA GLN A 431 27.36 12.16 6.92
C GLN A 431 27.84 12.83 8.22
N ASN A 432 28.18 12.04 9.24
CA ASN A 432 28.56 12.55 10.56
C ASN A 432 30.07 12.75 10.74
N HIS A 433 30.89 12.31 9.78
CA HIS A 433 32.35 12.26 9.93
C HIS A 433 33.05 12.74 8.66
N ASN A 434 34.20 13.43 8.82
CA ASN A 434 35.00 13.81 7.67
C ASN A 434 35.71 12.58 7.07
N SER A 435 35.11 11.98 6.06
CA SER A 435 35.63 10.79 5.38
C SER A 435 36.96 11.01 4.62
N THR A 436 37.47 12.24 4.55
CA THR A 436 38.77 12.54 3.92
C THR A 436 39.95 12.45 4.89
N SER A 437 39.73 12.67 6.20
CA SER A 437 40.80 12.59 7.21
C SER A 437 41.00 11.15 7.71
N PRO A 438 42.23 10.76 8.09
CA PRO A 438 42.48 9.47 8.72
C PRO A 438 41.62 9.24 9.98
N GLU A 439 41.40 10.28 10.79
CA GLU A 439 40.60 10.24 12.01
C GLU A 439 39.13 9.97 11.69
N GLY A 440 38.55 10.68 10.71
CA GLY A 440 37.16 10.46 10.31
C GLY A 440 36.94 9.10 9.66
N LYS A 441 37.89 8.63 8.84
CA LYS A 441 37.88 7.24 8.33
C LYS A 441 37.91 6.21 9.46
N SER A 442 38.72 6.46 10.49
CA SER A 442 38.79 5.59 11.68
C SER A 442 37.45 5.54 12.43
N GLN A 443 36.80 6.69 12.62
CA GLN A 443 35.49 6.79 13.25
C GLN A 443 34.40 6.02 12.48
N VAL A 444 34.32 6.24 11.15
CA VAL A 444 33.39 5.50 10.27
C VAL A 444 33.61 3.99 10.36
N MET A 445 34.87 3.53 10.30
CA MET A 445 35.19 2.11 10.41
C MET A 445 34.88 1.53 11.80
N GLY A 446 34.99 2.34 12.86
CA GLY A 446 34.60 1.98 14.22
C GLY A 446 33.10 1.75 14.36
N GLU A 447 32.27 2.66 13.85
CA GLU A 447 30.82 2.51 13.85
C GLU A 447 30.36 1.37 12.93
N LEU A 448 30.97 1.22 11.75
CA LEU A 448 30.71 0.08 10.88
C LEU A 448 30.98 -1.24 11.61
N LYS A 449 32.06 -1.32 12.38
CA LYS A 449 32.38 -2.53 13.14
C LYS A 449 31.23 -2.90 14.09
N GLN A 450 30.69 -1.94 14.85
CA GLN A 450 29.55 -2.14 15.74
C GLN A 450 28.32 -2.67 14.99
N LEU A 451 27.98 -2.10 13.83
CA LEU A 451 26.87 -2.60 13.00
C LEU A 451 27.14 -4.00 12.47
N THR A 452 28.36 -4.26 11.97
CA THR A 452 28.69 -5.59 11.43
C THR A 452 28.74 -6.67 12.49
N GLU A 453 28.88 -6.36 13.78
CA GLU A 453 28.78 -7.33 14.88
C GLU A 453 27.35 -7.89 15.01
N LEU A 454 26.32 -7.12 14.61
CA LEU A 454 24.92 -7.57 14.61
C LEU A 454 24.61 -8.56 13.47
N LEU A 455 25.39 -8.56 12.39
CA LEU A 455 25.21 -9.51 11.29
C LEU A 455 25.42 -10.96 11.74
N PRO A 456 24.82 -11.94 11.06
CA PRO A 456 25.07 -13.36 11.30
C PRO A 456 26.56 -13.69 11.39
N LYS A 457 26.95 -14.55 12.34
CA LYS A 457 28.35 -14.95 12.54
C LYS A 457 28.94 -15.70 11.35
N HIS A 458 28.09 -16.44 10.65
CA HIS A 458 28.41 -17.19 9.45
C HIS A 458 27.72 -16.51 8.26
N GLY A 459 28.48 -16.20 7.22
CA GLY A 459 27.98 -15.52 6.03
C GLY A 459 29.02 -14.63 5.38
N SER A 460 28.89 -14.43 4.08
CA SER A 460 29.81 -13.60 3.29
C SER A 460 29.59 -12.10 3.51
N TYR A 461 28.38 -11.72 3.91
CA TYR A 461 27.92 -10.33 3.93
C TYR A 461 28.77 -9.41 4.82
N ARG A 462 29.17 -9.86 6.02
CA ARG A 462 30.04 -9.08 6.92
C ARG A 462 31.36 -8.70 6.25
N TYR A 463 32.01 -9.67 5.61
CA TYR A 463 33.29 -9.45 4.93
C TYR A 463 33.11 -8.52 3.73
N LEU A 464 32.09 -8.76 2.90
CA LEU A 464 31.80 -7.96 1.71
C LEU A 464 31.48 -6.51 2.07
N LEU A 465 30.68 -6.28 3.12
CA LEU A 465 30.35 -4.93 3.58
C LEU A 465 31.59 -4.19 4.12
N GLN A 466 32.44 -4.86 4.90
CA GLN A 466 33.70 -4.27 5.35
C GLN A 466 34.65 -3.94 4.18
N GLN A 467 34.69 -4.81 3.16
CA GLN A 467 35.49 -4.58 1.97
C GLN A 467 34.97 -3.39 1.16
N TYR A 468 33.65 -3.30 0.95
CA TYR A 468 32.99 -2.18 0.30
C TYR A 468 33.37 -0.83 0.94
N PHE A 469 33.34 -0.74 2.28
CA PHE A 469 33.74 0.47 3.00
C PHE A 469 35.22 0.79 2.83
N ARG A 470 36.12 -0.21 2.93
CA ARG A 470 37.56 -0.01 2.73
C ARG A 470 37.86 0.55 1.33
N GLU A 471 37.16 0.04 0.32
CA GLU A 471 37.30 0.51 -1.06
C GLU A 471 36.81 1.96 -1.21
N LYS A 472 35.60 2.27 -0.74
CA LYS A 472 35.04 3.63 -0.80
C LYS A 472 35.86 4.67 -0.03
N LEU A 473 36.44 4.29 1.12
CA LEU A 473 37.30 5.17 1.92
C LEU A 473 38.75 5.24 1.39
N GLY A 474 39.07 4.54 0.30
CA GLY A 474 40.36 4.65 -0.39
C GLY A 474 41.53 3.89 0.25
N TYR A 475 41.27 2.78 0.96
CA TYR A 475 42.33 1.94 1.57
C TYR A 475 43.08 1.05 0.54
N SER A 476 42.63 0.98 -0.71
CA SER A 476 43.15 0.07 -1.74
C SER A 476 44.15 0.75 -2.69
N ARG A 477 45.44 0.36 -2.68
CA ARG A 477 46.48 0.88 -3.62
C ARG A 477 46.29 0.46 -5.10
N LYS A 478 45.40 -0.48 -5.40
CA LYS A 478 45.15 -1.02 -6.76
C LYS A 478 43.78 -0.65 -7.33
N TRP A 479 43.02 0.19 -6.65
CA TRP A 479 41.81 0.74 -7.25
C TRP A 479 42.22 1.95 -8.09
N GLN A 480 42.35 1.75 -9.40
CA GLN A 480 42.10 2.85 -10.32
C GLN A 480 40.60 3.13 -10.23
N PRO A 481 40.18 4.39 -10.09
CA PRO A 481 38.77 4.71 -10.23
C PRO A 481 38.34 4.25 -11.63
N GLN A 482 37.64 3.12 -11.72
CA GLN A 482 36.47 3.16 -12.56
C GLN A 482 35.66 4.31 -12.00
N VAL A 483 35.46 5.33 -12.83
CA VAL A 483 34.66 6.51 -12.51
C VAL A 483 33.24 6.02 -12.24
N ASN A 484 33.01 5.53 -11.03
CA ASN A 484 31.72 5.34 -10.44
C ASN A 484 31.43 6.60 -9.64
N ASN A 485 30.33 7.24 -10.04
CA ASN A 485 29.79 8.50 -9.57
C ASN A 485 29.39 8.46 -8.09
N ASP A 486 30.37 8.37 -7.19
CA ASP A 486 30.22 8.14 -5.74
C ASP A 486 30.60 9.33 -4.86
N ALA A 487 30.37 10.55 -5.34
CA ALA A 487 30.45 11.73 -4.48
C ALA A 487 29.30 12.68 -4.79
N SER A 488 28.07 12.29 -4.46
CA SER A 488 26.96 13.21 -4.18
C SER A 488 25.71 12.45 -3.72
N LEU A 489 25.48 12.41 -2.40
CA LEU A 489 24.13 12.38 -1.82
C LEU A 489 23.57 13.81 -1.85
N SER A 490 23.29 14.30 -3.04
CA SER A 490 22.46 15.49 -3.24
C SER A 490 21.22 15.03 -4.00
N PHE A 491 20.06 15.29 -3.42
CA PHE A 491 18.76 15.05 -4.04
C PHE A 491 18.63 15.95 -5.28
N SER A 492 19.05 15.42 -6.42
CA SER A 492 18.81 15.92 -7.79
C SER A 492 19.04 14.74 -8.71
N THR A 493 18.17 14.52 -9.68
CA THR A 493 18.38 13.61 -10.81
C THR A 493 19.80 13.78 -11.35
N LYS A 494 20.63 12.72 -11.31
CA LYS A 494 22.02 12.75 -11.78
C LYS A 494 22.05 13.05 -13.28
N ILE A 495 22.32 14.30 -13.59
CA ILE A 495 22.69 14.76 -14.92
C ILE A 495 24.16 15.09 -14.85
N ASP A 496 24.91 14.73 -15.88
CA ASP A 496 26.32 15.12 -15.94
C ASP A 496 26.41 16.66 -15.86
N ALA A 497 27.44 17.20 -15.21
CA ALA A 497 27.56 18.65 -15.02
C ALA A 497 27.54 19.39 -16.37
N GLU A 498 28.02 18.75 -17.44
CA GLU A 498 27.98 19.27 -18.81
C GLU A 498 26.55 19.32 -19.38
N GLU A 499 25.78 18.25 -19.21
CA GLU A 499 24.38 18.16 -19.66
C GLU A 499 23.50 19.14 -18.87
N TYR A 500 23.79 19.36 -17.59
CA TYR A 500 23.06 20.31 -16.76
C TYR A 500 23.28 21.76 -17.21
N VAL A 501 24.52 22.11 -17.61
CA VAL A 501 24.81 23.42 -18.21
C VAL A 501 24.07 23.61 -19.53
N ILE A 502 24.01 22.59 -20.38
CA ILE A 502 23.22 22.64 -21.62
C ILE A 502 21.76 22.92 -21.28
N ALA A 503 21.21 22.20 -20.30
CA ALA A 503 19.86 22.38 -19.80
C ALA A 503 19.59 23.83 -19.31
N ILE A 504 20.47 24.38 -18.46
CA ILE A 504 20.38 25.78 -18.00
C ILE A 504 20.38 26.73 -19.21
N LEU A 505 21.29 26.56 -20.15
CA LEU A 505 21.40 27.43 -21.32
C LEU A 505 20.15 27.40 -22.21
N MET A 506 19.50 26.24 -22.34
CA MET A 506 18.25 26.13 -23.10
C MET A 506 17.08 26.87 -22.45
N ASN A 507 17.07 26.98 -21.11
CA ASN A 507 15.96 27.61 -20.36
C ASN A 507 16.26 29.07 -19.98
N HIS A 508 17.54 29.41 -19.81
CA HIS A 508 18.03 30.74 -19.45
C HIS A 508 19.21 31.14 -20.35
N PRO A 509 18.96 31.48 -21.64
CA PRO A 509 20.00 31.78 -22.61
C PRO A 509 21.00 32.86 -22.19
N TYR A 510 20.52 33.87 -21.45
CA TYR A 510 21.32 35.01 -20.98
C TYR A 510 22.43 34.64 -20.00
N LEU A 511 22.34 33.48 -19.34
CA LEU A 511 23.38 32.99 -18.42
C LEU A 511 24.62 32.46 -19.13
N TYR A 512 24.65 32.48 -20.47
CA TYR A 512 25.83 32.12 -21.27
C TYR A 512 27.10 32.86 -20.86
N ILE A 513 27.00 34.10 -20.36
CA ILE A 513 28.14 34.87 -19.85
C ILE A 513 28.99 34.11 -18.82
N HIS A 514 28.35 33.27 -18.00
CA HIS A 514 29.05 32.48 -16.98
C HIS A 514 29.82 31.32 -17.60
N PHE A 515 29.35 30.80 -18.72
CA PHE A 515 29.87 29.59 -19.36
C PHE A 515 30.79 29.87 -20.55
N GLU A 516 30.83 31.10 -21.07
CA GLU A 516 31.74 31.52 -22.15
C GLU A 516 33.21 31.09 -21.92
N PRO A 517 33.80 31.21 -20.70
CA PRO A 517 35.18 30.79 -20.46
C PRO A 517 35.44 29.29 -20.67
N LEU A 518 34.40 28.44 -20.58
CA LEU A 518 34.52 27.00 -20.74
C LEU A 518 34.90 26.59 -22.16
N ARG A 519 34.61 27.43 -23.17
CA ARG A 519 34.99 27.17 -24.57
C ARG A 519 36.49 26.92 -24.76
N ALA A 520 37.34 27.57 -23.97
CA ALA A 520 38.79 27.38 -24.03
C ALA A 520 39.28 26.11 -23.30
N LEU A 521 38.41 25.46 -22.52
CA LEU A 521 38.75 24.39 -21.60
C LEU A 521 38.20 23.03 -21.99
N ILE A 522 36.99 23.00 -22.55
CA ILE A 522 36.24 21.80 -22.97
C ILE A 522 36.81 21.22 -24.26
N SER A 523 36.70 19.90 -24.44
CA SER A 523 37.20 19.20 -25.62
C SER A 523 36.27 19.40 -26.82
N HIS A 524 36.83 19.49 -28.04
CA HIS A 524 36.07 19.90 -29.23
C HIS A 524 35.03 18.87 -29.69
N ASP A 525 35.17 17.62 -29.24
CA ASP A 525 34.29 16.49 -29.50
C ASP A 525 33.01 16.51 -28.64
N GLN A 526 33.04 17.19 -27.49
CA GLN A 526 31.93 17.24 -26.55
C GLN A 526 30.75 18.06 -27.07
N LEU A 527 29.52 17.63 -26.75
CA LEU A 527 28.29 18.32 -27.13
C LEU A 527 28.26 19.74 -26.55
N LEU A 528 28.67 19.92 -25.29
CA LEU A 528 28.71 21.22 -24.63
C LEU A 528 29.60 22.23 -25.39
N PHE A 529 30.74 21.81 -25.94
CA PHE A 529 31.57 22.69 -26.78
C PHE A 529 30.83 23.17 -28.03
N LYS A 530 30.09 22.28 -28.70
CA LYS A 530 29.30 22.63 -29.89
C LYS A 530 28.20 23.63 -29.56
N ILE A 531 27.48 23.40 -28.46
CA ILE A 531 26.42 24.29 -27.97
C ILE A 531 26.99 25.66 -27.58
N LEU A 532 28.08 25.72 -26.80
CA LEU A 532 28.71 26.99 -26.43
C LEU A 532 29.23 27.79 -27.64
N ASN A 533 29.63 27.12 -28.72
CA ASN A 533 30.00 27.81 -29.96
C ASN A 533 28.81 28.41 -30.70
N ILE A 534 27.65 27.74 -30.68
CA ILE A 534 26.42 28.31 -31.19
C ILE A 534 26.06 29.56 -30.39
N PHE A 535 26.03 29.44 -29.05
CA PHE A 535 25.75 30.56 -28.16
C PHE A 535 26.64 31.77 -28.42
N ASN A 536 27.95 31.57 -28.59
CA ASN A 536 28.87 32.67 -28.89
C ASN A 536 28.55 33.44 -30.18
N ILE A 537 27.86 32.83 -31.13
CA ILE A 537 27.47 33.48 -32.38
C ILE A 537 26.14 34.20 -32.18
N ILE A 538 25.21 33.58 -31.48
CA ILE A 538 23.82 34.05 -31.39
C ILE A 538 23.55 34.95 -30.19
N PHE A 539 24.45 35.04 -29.22
CA PHE A 539 24.20 35.68 -27.92
C PHE A 539 23.83 37.16 -28.04
N ASP A 540 24.54 37.90 -28.89
CA ASP A 540 24.30 39.33 -29.09
C ASP A 540 23.00 39.62 -29.87
N ASP A 541 22.43 38.60 -30.52
CA ASP A 541 21.20 38.68 -31.32
C ASP A 541 19.98 38.08 -30.59
N LEU A 542 20.10 37.72 -29.30
CA LEU A 542 19.00 37.13 -28.53
C LEU A 542 17.84 38.13 -28.34
N PRO A 543 16.58 37.73 -28.57
CA PRO A 543 15.41 38.57 -28.30
C PRO A 543 15.23 38.88 -26.81
N ASP A 544 14.93 40.14 -26.46
CA ASP A 544 14.70 40.59 -25.07
C ASP A 544 13.59 39.81 -24.33
N ASP A 545 12.61 39.28 -25.09
CA ASP A 545 11.56 38.43 -24.54
C ASP A 545 12.08 37.03 -24.22
N ILE A 546 11.84 36.58 -22.98
CA ILE A 546 12.38 35.33 -22.44
C ILE A 546 11.91 34.12 -23.25
N GLU A 547 10.63 34.07 -23.60
CA GLU A 547 10.03 32.93 -24.31
C GLU A 547 10.53 32.88 -25.77
N LEU A 548 10.59 34.03 -26.44
CA LEU A 548 11.19 34.14 -27.77
C LEU A 548 12.68 33.79 -27.77
N SER A 549 13.43 34.14 -26.72
CA SER A 549 14.85 33.79 -26.59
C SER A 549 15.07 32.28 -26.50
N GLN A 550 14.21 31.56 -25.77
CA GLN A 550 14.26 30.10 -25.66
C GLN A 550 13.98 29.45 -27.02
N TYR A 551 12.94 29.88 -27.73
CA TYR A 551 12.64 29.37 -29.07
C TYR A 551 13.74 29.65 -30.07
N TYR A 552 14.36 30.84 -30.00
CA TYR A 552 15.46 31.23 -30.86
C TYR A 552 16.68 30.32 -30.66
N VAL A 553 17.04 30.03 -29.41
CA VAL A 553 18.12 29.10 -29.06
C VAL A 553 17.82 27.67 -29.50
N LEU A 554 16.61 27.17 -29.27
CA LEU A 554 16.21 25.83 -29.71
C LEU A 554 16.29 25.69 -31.23
N GLY A 555 15.90 26.73 -31.97
CA GLY A 555 16.06 26.80 -33.42
C GLY A 555 17.52 26.79 -33.85
N ALA A 556 18.38 27.60 -33.21
CA ALA A 556 19.81 27.64 -33.48
C ALA A 556 20.52 26.31 -33.19
N CYS A 557 20.03 25.57 -32.19
CA CYS A 557 20.56 24.27 -31.79
C CYS A 557 19.87 23.07 -32.46
N ALA A 558 19.01 23.26 -33.47
CA ALA A 558 18.19 22.21 -34.07
C ALA A 558 19.00 21.02 -34.63
N ALA A 559 20.25 21.24 -35.03
CA ALA A 559 21.15 20.17 -35.48
C ALA A 559 21.44 19.11 -34.41
N TYR A 560 21.24 19.43 -33.13
CA TYR A 560 21.47 18.56 -31.98
C TYR A 560 20.17 18.16 -31.25
N HIS A 561 19.01 18.29 -31.91
CA HIS A 561 17.69 18.09 -31.28
C HIS A 561 17.52 16.73 -30.58
N HIS A 562 18.07 15.64 -31.11
CA HIS A 562 17.95 14.31 -30.50
C HIS A 562 18.70 14.21 -29.16
N ASP A 563 19.90 14.81 -29.08
CA ASP A 563 20.68 14.85 -27.85
C ASP A 563 20.05 15.81 -26.82
N LEU A 564 19.57 16.96 -27.30
CA LEU A 564 18.90 17.96 -26.46
C LEU A 564 17.58 17.45 -25.89
N GLN A 565 16.79 16.70 -26.66
CA GLN A 565 15.55 16.11 -26.18
C GLN A 565 15.80 15.19 -24.97
N HIS A 566 16.85 14.36 -25.03
CA HIS A 566 17.21 13.47 -23.92
C HIS A 566 17.64 14.26 -22.68
N ILE A 567 18.47 15.29 -22.86
CA ILE A 567 18.96 16.15 -21.78
C ILE A 567 17.81 16.92 -21.13
N LEU A 568 16.93 17.54 -21.92
CA LEU A 568 15.81 18.35 -21.42
C LEU A 568 14.73 17.52 -20.73
N LEU A 569 14.53 16.25 -21.13
CA LEU A 569 13.60 15.34 -20.44
C LEU A 569 14.15 14.82 -19.11
N GLN A 570 15.47 14.75 -18.96
CA GLN A 570 16.12 14.30 -17.72
C GLN A 570 16.38 15.46 -16.74
N ALA A 571 16.60 16.65 -17.27
CA ALA A 571 16.82 17.90 -16.54
C ALA A 571 15.52 18.49 -16.01
N ASN A 572 15.23 18.16 -14.75
CA ASN A 572 14.23 18.91 -13.99
C ASN A 572 14.82 20.26 -13.54
N ILE A 573 14.90 21.21 -14.48
CA ILE A 573 15.48 22.54 -14.26
C ILE A 573 14.56 23.40 -13.39
N SER A 574 13.25 23.14 -13.47
CA SER A 574 12.22 23.76 -12.64
C SER A 574 12.43 23.60 -11.13
N ASP A 575 13.13 22.54 -10.70
CA ASP A 575 13.44 22.31 -9.28
C ASP A 575 14.48 23.30 -8.73
N TYR A 576 15.25 23.97 -9.60
CA TYR A 576 16.43 24.76 -9.22
C TYR A 576 16.40 26.23 -9.67
N THR A 577 15.51 26.59 -10.60
CA THR A 577 15.40 27.94 -11.16
C THR A 577 14.10 28.62 -10.76
N SER A 578 13.76 28.57 -9.46
CA SER A 578 12.53 29.18 -8.94
C SER A 578 12.57 30.72 -8.90
N SER A 579 13.77 31.32 -8.93
CA SER A 579 14.00 32.75 -9.12
C SER A 579 15.21 33.04 -10.04
N PRO A 580 15.26 34.21 -10.71
CA PRO A 580 16.39 34.60 -11.56
C PRO A 580 17.74 34.67 -10.81
N GLU A 581 17.74 35.09 -9.54
CA GLU A 581 18.97 35.20 -8.73
C GLU A 581 19.55 33.83 -8.36
N GLN A 582 18.68 32.83 -8.13
CA GLN A 582 19.10 31.46 -7.88
C GLN A 582 19.70 30.82 -9.13
N ALA A 583 19.10 31.06 -10.29
CA ALA A 583 19.61 30.58 -11.57
C ALA A 583 21.00 31.16 -11.88
N ASP A 584 21.22 32.44 -11.57
CA ASP A 584 22.51 33.11 -11.75
C ASP A 584 23.61 32.53 -10.82
N LYS A 585 23.33 32.39 -9.51
CA LYS A 585 24.27 31.76 -8.56
C LYS A 585 24.63 30.33 -8.97
N LEU A 586 23.63 29.55 -9.37
CA LEU A 586 23.85 28.17 -9.83
C LEU A 586 24.71 28.13 -11.09
N ALA A 587 24.47 29.02 -12.05
CA ALA A 587 25.27 29.09 -13.27
C ALA A 587 26.75 29.40 -12.95
N GLU A 588 27.01 30.33 -12.02
CA GLU A 588 28.36 30.64 -11.55
C GLU A 588 29.05 29.44 -10.89
N ASP A 589 28.34 28.72 -10.01
CA ASP A 589 28.84 27.54 -9.30
C ASP A 589 29.18 26.39 -10.26
N PHE A 590 28.27 26.08 -11.19
CA PHE A 590 28.48 25.02 -12.18
C PHE A 590 29.62 25.37 -13.15
N SER A 591 29.71 26.63 -13.59
CA SER A 591 30.83 27.09 -14.42
C SER A 591 32.15 26.90 -13.69
N THR A 592 32.24 27.38 -12.45
CA THR A 592 33.45 27.26 -11.61
C THR A 592 33.85 25.80 -11.41
N LYS A 593 32.88 24.92 -11.15
CA LYS A 593 33.09 23.47 -11.00
C LYS A 593 33.64 22.82 -12.27
N LEU A 594 33.06 23.09 -13.43
CA LEU A 594 33.50 22.53 -14.71
C LEU A 594 34.89 23.06 -15.11
N GLN A 595 35.14 24.37 -14.94
CA GLN A 595 36.46 24.96 -15.21
C GLN A 595 37.56 24.26 -14.39
N TYR A 596 37.29 24.03 -13.10
CA TYR A 596 38.20 23.30 -12.22
C TYR A 596 38.45 21.87 -12.71
N GLN A 597 37.40 21.13 -13.08
CA GLN A 597 37.51 19.77 -13.58
C GLN A 597 38.33 19.70 -14.88
N CYS A 598 38.06 20.57 -15.86
CA CYS A 598 38.80 20.62 -17.12
C CYS A 598 40.28 20.97 -16.89
N LEU A 599 40.58 21.94 -16.01
CA LEU A 599 41.96 22.29 -15.69
C LEU A 599 42.70 21.17 -14.97
N GLN A 600 42.04 20.46 -14.04
CA GLN A 600 42.61 19.28 -13.40
C GLN A 600 42.88 18.15 -14.39
N GLN A 601 41.98 17.91 -15.34
CA GLN A 601 42.18 16.91 -16.40
C GLN A 601 43.36 17.30 -17.29
N LYS A 602 43.48 18.57 -17.70
CA LYS A 602 44.65 19.08 -18.44
C LYS A 602 45.94 18.89 -17.64
N LEU A 603 45.94 19.17 -16.34
CA LEU A 603 47.11 18.91 -15.46
C LEU A 603 47.47 17.42 -15.40
N LYS A 604 46.48 16.54 -15.28
CA LYS A 604 46.67 15.07 -15.21
C LYS A 604 47.18 14.48 -16.53
N SER A 605 46.82 15.09 -17.66
CA SER A 605 47.24 14.62 -18.98
C SER A 605 48.75 14.71 -19.23
N LYS A 606 49.48 15.53 -18.44
CA LYS A 606 50.93 15.80 -18.55
C LYS A 606 51.42 16.28 -19.93
N LYS A 607 50.50 16.61 -20.84
CA LYS A 607 50.80 17.16 -22.17
C LYS A 607 50.97 18.68 -22.05
N PHE A 608 52.16 19.13 -21.69
CA PHE A 608 52.49 20.57 -21.64
C PHE A 608 53.56 20.88 -22.69
N SER A 609 53.42 22.00 -23.37
CA SER A 609 54.41 22.53 -24.31
C SER A 609 55.59 23.21 -23.60
N SER A 610 55.41 23.67 -22.34
CA SER A 610 56.48 24.30 -21.56
C SER A 610 56.29 24.22 -20.04
N ILE A 611 57.37 24.46 -19.28
CA ILE A 611 57.35 24.57 -17.80
C ILE A 611 56.55 25.80 -17.36
N ALA A 612 56.57 26.87 -18.16
CA ALA A 612 55.80 28.08 -17.89
C ALA A 612 54.28 27.81 -17.99
N GLU A 613 53.85 27.02 -18.97
CA GLU A 613 52.45 26.60 -19.13
C GLU A 613 51.97 25.77 -17.94
N MET A 614 52.79 24.82 -17.45
CA MET A 614 52.47 24.04 -16.26
C MET A 614 52.33 24.93 -14.99
N ARG A 615 53.19 25.95 -14.83
CA ARG A 615 53.09 26.88 -13.69
C ARG A 615 51.84 27.75 -13.78
N ASN A 616 51.53 28.28 -14.97
CA ASN A 616 50.33 29.07 -15.22
C ASN A 616 49.06 28.25 -14.94
N LEU A 617 49.02 26.99 -15.37
CA LEU A 617 47.88 26.10 -15.15
C LEU A 617 47.69 25.78 -13.65
N LYS A 618 48.77 25.57 -12.89
CA LYS A 618 48.70 25.42 -11.43
C LYS A 618 48.21 26.69 -10.73
N GLN A 619 48.62 27.86 -11.20
CA GLN A 619 48.16 29.15 -10.66
C GLN A 619 46.66 29.37 -10.92
N LYS A 620 46.17 29.09 -12.13
CA LYS A 620 44.75 29.15 -12.47
C LYS A 620 43.89 28.19 -11.63
N ILE A 621 44.39 26.96 -11.40
CA ILE A 621 43.71 26.01 -10.50
C ILE A 621 43.64 26.59 -9.08
N TYR A 622 44.73 27.16 -8.56
CA TYR A 622 44.77 27.77 -7.23
C TYR A 622 43.80 28.97 -7.10
N GLU A 623 43.71 29.82 -8.12
CA GLU A 623 42.79 30.96 -8.13
C GLU A 623 41.31 30.53 -8.13
N ILE A 624 40.97 29.49 -8.90
CA ILE A 624 39.61 28.91 -8.92
C ILE A 624 39.30 28.18 -7.61
N ASP A 625 40.26 27.45 -7.04
CA ASP A 625 40.12 26.77 -5.75
C ASP A 625 39.91 27.77 -4.60
N LYS A 626 40.59 28.93 -4.65
CA LYS A 626 40.39 30.04 -3.72
C LYS A 626 38.98 30.64 -3.83
N LYS A 627 38.47 30.85 -5.05
CA LYS A 627 37.08 31.31 -5.27
C LYS A 627 36.07 30.34 -4.69
N ARG A 628 36.24 29.04 -4.98
CA ARG A 628 35.39 27.96 -4.47
C ARG A 628 35.43 27.79 -2.94
N SER A 629 36.56 28.12 -2.31
CA SER A 629 36.72 28.06 -0.84
C SER A 629 36.03 29.23 -0.11
N LEU A 630 35.84 30.37 -0.78
CA LEU A 630 35.13 31.52 -0.24
C LEU A 630 33.61 31.31 -0.29
N THR A 631 33.10 30.63 -1.32
CA THR A 631 31.68 30.27 -1.44
C THR A 631 31.21 29.28 -0.35
N LEU A 632 32.12 28.48 0.22
CA LEU A 632 31.85 27.50 1.30
C LEU A 632 31.81 28.12 2.71
N LEU A 633 32.13 29.42 2.87
CA LEU A 633 32.13 30.11 4.17
C LEU A 633 30.90 31.00 4.37
N GLU A 634 30.05 31.17 3.35
CA GLU A 634 28.83 31.98 3.38
C GLU A 634 27.54 31.14 3.33
N GLU A 635 27.64 29.80 3.33
CA GLU A 635 26.56 28.83 3.56
C GLU A 635 26.71 28.17 4.93
#